data_AF-A0A382IRX4-F1
#
_entry.id   AF-A0A382IRX4-F1
#
_cell.length_a   1.000
_cell.length_b   1.000
_cell.length_c   1.000
_cell.angle_alpha   90.00
_cell.angle_beta   90.00
_cell.angle_gamma   90.00
#
_symmetry.space_group_name_H-M   'P 1'
#
loop_
_entity.id
_entity.type
_entity.pdbx_description
1 polymer ?
#
loop_
_entity_poly.entity_id
_entity_poly.type
_entity_poly.pdbx_seq_one_letter_code
_entity_poly.pdbx_strand_id
1 'polypeptide(L)'
;MELTIETFRQEIDAAMQSYDRHVVCVFKTPDDCLEAIERLMLKAIKAYENRADGMRHGIALDKEITIMLSQTENGPPLCGIYFNLHTPYSR
;
A
#
# COMPACT_ATOMS: atom_id res chain seq x y z
N MET A 1 2.67 9.28 18.02
CA MET A 1 2.48 7.82 17.89
C MET A 1 3.44 7.38 16.80
N GLU A 2 4.33 6.44 17.09
CA GLU A 2 5.30 5.92 16.12
C GLU A 2 4.56 5.00 15.13
N LEU A 3 4.73 5.23 13.82
CA LEU A 3 4.07 4.43 12.79
C LEU A 3 4.91 3.20 12.48
N THR A 4 4.35 2.00 12.67
CA THR A 4 4.99 0.72 12.33
C THR A 4 4.12 -0.07 11.37
N ILE A 5 4.66 -1.15 10.78
CA ILE A 5 3.92 -2.05 9.89
C ILE A 5 2.70 -2.64 10.62
N GLU A 6 2.87 -3.01 11.89
CA GLU A 6 1.83 -3.59 12.74
C GLU A 6 0.62 -2.67 12.91
N THR A 7 0.83 -1.35 12.79
CA THR A 7 -0.26 -0.36 12.87
C THR A 7 -1.28 -0.56 11.73
N PHE A 8 -0.87 -1.13 10.59
CA PHE A 8 -1.69 -1.30 9.39
C PHE A 8 -1.95 -2.78 9.03
N ARG A 9 -1.80 -3.71 10.00
CA ARG A 9 -1.94 -5.14 9.72
C ARG A 9 -3.33 -5.50 9.18
N GLN A 10 -4.37 -4.84 9.66
CA GLN A 10 -5.75 -5.09 9.20
C GLN A 10 -5.94 -4.76 7.72
N GLU A 11 -5.38 -3.65 7.26
CA GLU A 11 -5.42 -3.23 5.85
C GLU A 11 -4.62 -4.19 4.96
N ILE A 12 -3.47 -4.65 5.45
CA ILE A 12 -2.63 -5.65 4.75
C ILE A 12 -3.40 -6.97 4.58
N ASP A 13 -4.03 -7.47 5.64
CA ASP A 13 -4.81 -8.71 5.59
C ASP A 13 -5.99 -8.60 4.63
N ALA A 14 -6.69 -7.45 4.64
CA ALA A 14 -7.79 -7.18 3.71
C ALA A 14 -7.31 -7.13 2.25
N ALA A 15 -6.13 -6.54 2.00
CA ALA A 15 -5.52 -6.51 0.68
C ALA A 15 -5.15 -7.91 0.18
N MET A 16 -4.59 -8.77 1.03
CA MET A 16 -4.27 -10.17 0.69
C MET A 16 -5.51 -10.99 0.34
N GLN A 17 -6.64 -10.79 1.03
CA GLN A 17 -7.90 -11.42 0.64
C GLN A 17 -8.44 -10.90 -0.70
N SER A 18 -8.15 -9.64 -1.06
CA SER A 18 -8.54 -9.09 -2.35
C SER A 18 -7.69 -9.67 -3.49
N TYR A 19 -6.38 -9.85 -3.23
CA TYR A 19 -5.44 -10.52 -4.13
C TYR A 19 -5.94 -11.91 -4.52
N ASP A 20 -6.24 -12.74 -3.53
CA ASP A 20 -6.72 -14.12 -3.72
C ASP A 20 -8.02 -14.20 -4.53
N ARG A 21 -8.92 -13.21 -4.36
CA ARG A 21 -10.23 -13.20 -5.03
C ARG A 21 -10.24 -12.58 -6.43
N HIS A 22 -9.40 -11.58 -6.70
CA HIS A 22 -9.58 -10.71 -7.88
C HIS A 22 -8.32 -10.41 -8.68
N VAL A 23 -7.13 -10.71 -8.17
CA VAL A 23 -5.87 -10.29 -8.79
C VAL A 23 -5.13 -11.53 -9.27
N VAL A 24 -5.29 -11.86 -10.55
CA VAL A 24 -4.33 -12.71 -11.26
C VAL A 24 -3.07 -11.89 -11.47
N CYS A 25 -2.27 -11.71 -10.42
CA CYS A 25 -0.91 -11.19 -10.56
C CYS A 25 -0.09 -12.33 -11.16
N VAL A 26 -0.01 -12.37 -12.49
CA VAL A 26 0.71 -13.41 -13.25
C VAL A 26 2.20 -13.49 -12.84
N PHE A 27 2.73 -12.44 -12.18
CA PHE A 27 4.16 -12.24 -11.96
C PHE A 27 4.62 -12.30 -10.51
N LYS A 28 3.73 -12.43 -9.52
CA LYS A 28 4.09 -12.55 -8.10
C LYS A 28 3.33 -13.69 -7.44
N THR A 29 3.98 -14.41 -6.54
CA THR A 29 3.27 -15.31 -5.62
C THR A 29 2.65 -14.50 -4.48
N PRO A 30 1.73 -15.07 -3.68
CA PRO A 30 1.20 -14.41 -2.49
C PRO A 30 2.30 -13.91 -1.54
N ASP A 31 3.36 -14.70 -1.35
CA ASP A 31 4.48 -14.36 -0.46
C ASP A 31 5.28 -13.16 -1.02
N ASP A 32 5.60 -13.18 -2.32
CA ASP A 32 6.28 -12.05 -2.99
C ASP A 32 5.45 -10.76 -2.92
N CYS A 33 4.11 -10.90 -2.97
CA CYS A 33 3.19 -9.78 -2.86
C CYS A 33 3.22 -9.19 -1.44
N LEU A 34 3.19 -10.04 -0.40
CA LEU A 34 3.28 -9.58 0.98
C LEU A 34 4.60 -8.85 1.24
N GLU A 35 5.73 -9.43 0.83
CA GLU A 35 7.04 -8.76 0.94
C GLU A 35 7.07 -7.41 0.21
N ALA A 36 6.47 -7.34 -0.98
CA ALA A 36 6.36 -6.09 -1.73
C ALA A 36 5.52 -5.04 -0.98
N ILE A 37 4.38 -5.45 -0.38
CA ILE A 37 3.53 -4.57 0.43
C ILE A 37 4.30 -4.05 1.65
N GLU A 38 4.95 -4.91 2.43
CA GLU A 38 5.70 -4.48 3.63
C GLU A 38 6.81 -3.49 3.27
N ARG A 39 7.56 -3.76 2.19
CA ARG A 39 8.59 -2.85 1.68
C ARG A 39 8.03 -1.52 1.21
N LEU A 40 6.91 -1.52 0.47
CA LEU A 40 6.27 -0.30 0.00
C LEU A 40 5.65 0.49 1.15
N MET A 41 5.11 -0.19 2.17
CA MET A 41 4.56 0.44 3.36
C MET A 41 5.63 1.24 4.10
N LEU A 42 6.81 0.66 4.34
CA LEU A 42 7.94 1.38 4.95
C LEU A 42 8.33 2.64 4.15
N LYS A 43 8.32 2.56 2.81
CA LYS A 43 8.57 3.71 1.94
C LYS A 43 7.46 4.76 2.04
N ALA A 44 6.20 4.34 2.09
CA ALA A 44 5.05 5.23 2.21
C ALA A 44 5.03 5.94 3.56
N ILE A 45 5.36 5.24 4.66
CA ILE A 45 5.54 5.83 6.00
C ILE A 45 6.64 6.88 5.94
N LYS A 46 7.82 6.53 5.41
CA LYS A 46 8.93 7.48 5.30
C LYS A 46 8.56 8.70 4.45
N ALA A 47 7.85 8.49 3.33
CA ALA A 47 7.37 9.58 2.49
C ALA A 47 6.33 10.45 3.21
N TYR A 48 5.45 9.84 4.01
CA TYR A 48 4.47 10.53 4.82
C TYR A 48 5.16 11.38 5.89
N GLU A 49 6.05 10.82 6.69
CA GLU A 49 6.74 11.53 7.78
C GLU A 49 7.62 12.67 7.28
N ASN A 50 8.25 12.53 6.12
CA ASN A 50 9.16 13.52 5.54
C ASN A 50 8.51 14.40 4.46
N ARG A 51 7.18 14.44 4.38
CA ARG A 51 6.47 15.22 3.37
C ARG A 51 6.65 16.72 3.58
N ALA A 52 6.68 17.48 2.49
CA ALA A 52 6.78 18.94 2.54
C ALA A 52 5.52 19.59 3.14
N ASP A 53 5.67 20.79 3.70
CA ASP A 53 4.54 21.56 4.22
C ASP A 53 3.44 21.74 3.16
N GLY A 54 2.19 21.54 3.58
CA GLY A 54 1.03 21.55 2.68
C GLY A 54 0.72 20.21 2.01
N MET A 55 1.63 19.23 2.03
CA MET A 55 1.36 17.88 1.54
C MET A 55 0.62 17.05 2.59
N ARG A 56 -0.40 16.31 2.14
CA ARG A 56 -1.26 15.48 3.00
C ARG A 56 -1.03 13.98 2.82
N HIS A 57 -0.24 13.57 1.84
CA HIS A 57 -0.10 12.17 1.46
C HIS A 57 1.36 11.73 1.41
N GLY A 58 1.62 10.51 1.88
CA GLY A 58 2.85 9.76 1.62
C GLY A 58 2.51 8.60 0.69
N ILE A 59 3.18 8.53 -0.46
CA ILE A 59 2.87 7.54 -1.49
C ILE A 59 4.13 6.77 -1.83
N ALA A 60 3.99 5.45 -1.93
CA ALA A 60 4.99 4.56 -2.52
C ALA A 60 4.31 3.57 -3.44
N LEU A 61 4.95 3.27 -4.56
CA LEU A 61 4.40 2.34 -5.55
C LEU A 61 5.50 1.53 -6.23
N ASP A 62 5.10 0.40 -6.78
CA ASP A 62 5.80 -0.30 -7.85
C ASP A 62 4.87 -0.45 -9.07
N LYS A 63 5.24 -1.32 -10.01
CA LYS A 63 4.45 -1.57 -11.22
C LYS A 63 3.03 -2.07 -10.91
N GLU A 64 2.86 -2.80 -9.82
CA GLU A 64 1.67 -3.63 -9.53
C GLU A 64 0.92 -3.16 -8.28
N ILE A 65 1.57 -2.45 -7.37
CA ILE A 65 0.99 -2.05 -6.08
C ILE A 65 1.26 -0.57 -5.84
N THR A 66 0.24 0.15 -5.40
CA THR A 66 0.33 1.54 -4.93
C THR A 66 -0.16 1.60 -3.49
N ILE A 67 0.64 2.14 -2.58
CA ILE A 67 0.28 2.41 -1.18
C ILE A 67 0.26 3.92 -0.96
N MET A 68 -0.84 4.40 -0.39
CA MET A 68 -1.06 5.81 -0.06
C MET A 68 -1.48 5.96 1.40
N LEU A 69 -0.68 6.68 2.18
CA LEU A 69 -1.02 7.14 3.52
C LEU A 69 -1.53 8.58 3.45
N SER A 70 -2.72 8.83 3.98
CA SER A 70 -3.40 10.12 3.87
C SER A 70 -3.67 10.70 5.25
N GLN A 71 -3.28 11.95 5.44
CA GLN A 71 -3.49 12.68 6.69
C GLN A 71 -4.99 12.83 6.98
N THR A 72 -5.36 12.55 8.22
CA THR A 72 -6.68 12.84 8.79
C THR A 72 -6.58 14.06 9.70
N GLU A 73 -7.71 14.72 9.98
CA GLU A 73 -7.70 15.91 10.83
C GLU A 73 -7.43 15.58 12.30
N ASN A 74 -7.94 14.45 12.81
CA ASN A 74 -7.85 14.07 14.22
C ASN A 74 -7.73 12.54 14.40
N GLY A 75 -6.66 11.93 13.89
CA GLY A 75 -6.48 10.49 14.03
C GLY A 75 -5.22 9.93 13.35
N PRO A 76 -5.08 8.59 13.32
CA PRO A 76 -4.08 7.95 12.48
C PRO A 76 -4.34 8.24 10.99
N PRO A 77 -3.29 8.18 10.14
CA PRO A 77 -3.47 8.36 8.70
C PRO A 77 -4.31 7.21 8.12
N LEU A 78 -5.14 7.52 7.13
CA LEU A 78 -5.83 6.50 6.33
C LEU A 78 -4.83 5.80 5.41
N CYS A 79 -4.95 4.48 5.29
CA CYS A 79 -4.12 3.69 4.39
C CYS A 79 -4.95 3.13 3.24
N GLY A 80 -4.57 3.48 2.00
CA GLY A 80 -5.08 2.85 0.79
C GLY A 80 -4.03 1.94 0.16
N ILE A 81 -4.34 0.66 -0.03
CA ILE A 81 -3.53 -0.30 -0.79
C ILE A 81 -4.27 -0.65 -2.07
N TYR A 82 -3.71 -0.25 -3.21
CA TYR A 82 -4.29 -0.44 -4.52
C TYR A 82 -3.44 -1.44 -5.30
N PHE A 83 -4.10 -2.43 -5.90
CA PHE A 83 -3.50 -3.25 -6.92
C PHE A 83 -3.68 -2.56 -8.26
N ASN A 84 -2.59 -2.19 -8.90
CA ASN A 84 -2.57 -1.68 -10.27
C ASN A 84 -2.96 -2.85 -11.18
N LEU A 85 -4.27 -3.04 -11.38
CA LEU A 85 -4.81 -4.15 -12.17
C LEU A 85 -4.23 -4.10 -13.59
N HIS A 86 -3.35 -5.05 -13.91
CA HIS A 86 -2.94 -5.28 -15.28
C HIS A 86 -3.95 -6.23 -15.89
N THR A 87 -4.81 -5.73 -16.78
CA THR A 87 -5.64 -6.62 -17.59
C THR A 87 -4.76 -7.23 -18.69
N PRO A 88 -4.75 -8.55 -18.90
CA PRO A 88 -4.08 -9.17 -20.05
C PRO A 88 -4.78 -8.82 -21.38
N TYR A 89 -5.95 -8.16 -21.31
CA TYR A 89 -6.73 -7.72 -22.46
C TYR A 89 -6.52 -6.25 -22.83
N SER A 90 -5.75 -5.46 -22.07
CA SER A 90 -5.30 -4.15 -22.56
C SER A 90 -4.09 -4.37 -23.45
N ARG A 91 -4.32 -4.37 -24.77
CA ARG A 91 -3.26 -4.22 -25.77
C ARG A 91 -2.64 -2.83 -25.71
#